data_AF-A0AAW4NT23-F1
#
_entry.id   AF-A0AAW4NT23-F1
#
_cell.length_a   1.000
_cell.length_b   1.000
_cell.length_c   1.000
_cell.angle_alpha   90.00
_cell.angle_beta   90.00
_cell.angle_gamma   90.00
#
_symmetry.space_group_name_H-M   'P 1'
#
loop_
_entity.id
_entity.type
_entity.pdbx_description
1 polymer ?
#
loop_
_entity_poly.entity_id
_entity_poly.type
_entity_poly.pdbx_seq_one_letter_code
_entity_poly.pdbx_strand_id
1 'polypeptide(L)'
;MKKALLLLLVILCFALQGQGINIGKQSLSADNKRWDVWQTLALKGPLYGKRCYQIRYVRDNNDAFHRGYILFLDGKTSFASLKLPLTDDECKNFSVDSLMQTKRGFMLLVTWGGGKYLYTLKYIVRYRQASFFLDSIITQLYEPEKGRKKTTYKRMKRPLEMKGMIALPELLD
;
A
#
# COMPACT_ATOMS: atom_id res chain seq x y z
N MET A 1 12.98 55.07 1.69
CA MET A 1 12.72 54.37 0.40
C MET A 1 13.59 53.14 0.14
N LYS A 2 14.90 53.14 0.44
CA LYS A 2 15.80 51.99 0.15
C LYS A 2 15.49 50.69 0.93
N LYS A 3 15.00 50.78 2.17
CA LYS A 3 14.71 49.60 3.02
C LYS A 3 13.45 48.83 2.60
N ALA A 4 12.40 49.54 2.15
CA ALA A 4 11.19 48.92 1.64
C ALA A 4 11.43 48.21 0.30
N LEU A 5 12.29 48.78 -0.56
CA LEU A 5 12.69 48.17 -1.82
C LEU A 5 13.48 46.87 -1.60
N LEU A 6 14.38 46.85 -0.59
CA LEU A 6 15.14 45.65 -0.24
C LEU A 6 14.24 44.52 0.29
N LEU A 7 13.23 44.87 1.11
CA LEU A 7 12.28 43.90 1.64
C LEU A 7 11.41 43.29 0.53
N LEU A 8 10.99 44.10 -0.44
CA LEU A 8 10.22 43.65 -1.59
C LEU A 8 11.04 42.71 -2.50
N LEU A 9 12.34 42.98 -2.63
CA LEU A 9 13.28 42.15 -3.40
C LEU A 9 13.50 40.78 -2.74
N VAL A 10 13.62 40.74 -1.41
CA VAL A 10 13.77 39.48 -0.66
C VAL A 10 12.50 38.62 -0.76
N ILE A 11 11.31 39.23 -0.64
CA ILE A 11 10.03 38.51 -0.77
C ILE A 11 9.86 37.96 -2.20
N LEU A 12 10.27 38.72 -3.23
CA LEU A 12 10.22 38.27 -4.62
C LEU A 12 11.16 37.09 -4.89
N CYS A 13 12.35 37.08 -4.28
CA CYS A 13 13.30 35.96 -4.40
C CYS A 13 12.79 34.66 -3.75
N PHE A 14 12.06 34.75 -2.62
CA PHE A 14 11.44 33.56 -2.01
C PHE A 14 10.20 33.06 -2.77
N ALA A 15 9.46 33.94 -3.44
CA ALA A 15 8.31 33.55 -4.27
C ALA A 15 8.72 32.82 -5.57
N LEU A 16 9.89 33.14 -6.13
CA LEU A 16 10.40 32.55 -7.38
C LEU A 16 11.11 31.20 -7.22
N GLN A 17 11.43 30.77 -5.99
CA GLN A 17 12.06 29.47 -5.72
C GLN A 17 11.04 28.34 -5.47
N GLY A 18 9.73 28.65 -5.45
CA GLY A 18 8.66 27.70 -5.11
C GLY A 18 7.97 27.01 -6.30
N GLN A 19 8.34 27.29 -7.55
CA GLN A 19 7.74 26.64 -8.72
C GLN A 19 8.81 26.01 -9.59
N GLY A 20 9.05 24.72 -9.37
CA GLY A 20 9.73 23.86 -10.33
C GLY A 20 8.88 23.71 -11.59
N ILE A 21 8.97 24.68 -12.49
CA ILE A 21 8.40 24.61 -13.84
C ILE A 21 9.29 23.66 -14.66
N ASN A 22 8.87 22.40 -14.78
CA ASN A 22 9.34 21.50 -15.83
C ASN A 22 8.43 21.70 -17.05
N ILE A 23 8.78 22.64 -17.93
CA ILE A 23 8.22 22.72 -19.28
C ILE A 23 9.31 22.35 -20.28
N GLY A 24 9.15 21.19 -20.91
CA GLY A 24 9.64 20.98 -22.28
C GLY A 24 10.38 19.67 -22.56
N LYS A 25 9.71 18.81 -23.34
CA LYS A 25 10.18 17.64 -24.13
C LYS A 25 10.31 16.31 -23.36
N GLN A 26 9.76 15.18 -23.80
CA GLN A 26 9.14 14.77 -25.06
C GLN A 26 8.16 13.63 -24.75
N SER A 27 7.02 13.59 -25.45
CA SER A 27 6.10 12.45 -25.62
C SER A 27 6.32 11.24 -24.69
N LEU A 28 5.78 11.29 -23.48
CA LEU A 28 5.44 10.05 -22.79
C LEU A 28 4.20 9.48 -23.48
N SER A 29 4.48 8.55 -24.38
CA SER A 29 3.54 7.52 -24.84
C SER A 29 2.54 7.18 -23.75
N ALA A 30 1.27 7.02 -24.13
CA ALA A 30 0.17 6.58 -23.31
C ALA A 30 0.35 5.12 -22.83
N ASP A 31 1.45 4.82 -22.16
CA ASP A 31 1.75 3.53 -21.53
C ASP A 31 2.39 3.74 -20.15
N ASN A 32 1.93 4.77 -19.44
CA ASN A 32 2.27 4.97 -18.04
C ASN A 32 1.44 3.97 -17.21
N LYS A 33 1.86 2.71 -17.19
CA LYS A 33 1.43 1.72 -16.19
C LYS A 33 1.81 2.26 -14.82
N ARG A 34 0.88 3.03 -14.24
CA ARG A 34 0.92 3.56 -12.88
C ARG A 34 1.02 2.41 -11.89
N TRP A 35 2.24 2.12 -11.47
CA TRP A 35 2.50 1.22 -10.34
C TRP A 35 2.32 2.04 -9.06
N ASP A 36 1.07 2.20 -8.62
CA ASP A 36 0.70 3.32 -7.75
C ASP A 36 1.24 3.28 -6.31
N VAL A 37 1.81 2.19 -5.79
CA VAL A 37 2.57 2.24 -4.52
C VAL A 37 3.72 1.23 -4.51
N TRP A 38 4.94 1.74 -4.32
CA TRP A 38 6.15 0.94 -4.09
C TRP A 38 6.65 1.18 -2.67
N GLN A 39 6.65 0.15 -1.81
CA GLN A 39 7.30 0.20 -0.51
C GLN A 39 8.26 -0.97 -0.33
N THR A 40 9.46 -0.66 0.15
CA THR A 40 10.50 -1.66 0.42
C THR A 40 10.47 -2.00 1.91
N LEU A 41 10.42 -3.30 2.24
CA LEU A 41 10.58 -3.79 3.60
C LEU A 41 11.89 -4.58 3.72
N ALA A 42 12.92 -3.91 4.21
CA ALA A 42 14.13 -4.60 4.63
C ALA A 42 13.89 -5.30 5.98
N LEU A 43 13.61 -6.61 5.95
CA LEU A 43 13.57 -7.44 7.16
C LEU A 43 14.99 -7.71 7.65
N LYS A 44 15.29 -7.27 8.87
CA LYS A 44 16.62 -7.37 9.48
C LYS A 44 16.65 -8.45 10.56
N GLY A 45 17.78 -9.15 10.70
CA GLY A 45 18.03 -10.09 11.79
C GLY A 45 18.24 -11.53 11.34
N PRO A 46 18.75 -12.40 12.24
CA PRO A 46 19.20 -13.74 11.88
C PRO A 46 18.08 -14.63 11.33
N LEU A 47 16.82 -14.35 11.69
CA LEU A 47 15.65 -15.07 11.22
C LEU A 47 15.46 -14.97 9.69
N TYR A 48 15.79 -13.84 9.07
CA TYR A 48 15.47 -13.56 7.66
C TYR A 48 16.68 -13.65 6.72
N GLY A 49 17.88 -13.90 7.29
CA GLY A 49 19.14 -13.79 6.56
C GLY A 49 19.42 -12.36 6.08
N LYS A 50 20.24 -12.23 5.01
CA LYS A 50 20.54 -10.95 4.35
C LYS A 50 19.55 -10.62 3.21
N ARG A 51 18.29 -11.04 3.32
CA ARG A 51 17.28 -10.86 2.26
C ARG A 51 16.55 -9.53 2.42
N CYS A 52 16.23 -8.90 1.29
CA CYS A 52 15.44 -7.67 1.25
C CYS A 52 14.13 -7.97 0.52
N TYR A 53 13.01 -7.74 1.20
CA TYR A 53 11.69 -8.01 0.65
C TYR A 53 11.04 -6.71 0.21
N GLN A 54 10.18 -6.79 -0.80
CA GLN A 54 9.46 -5.62 -1.31
C GLN A 54 7.98 -5.93 -1.40
N ILE A 55 7.16 -4.89 -1.25
CA ILE A 55 5.72 -4.97 -1.39
C ILE A 55 5.28 -4.01 -2.48
N ARG A 56 4.47 -4.51 -3.41
CA ARG A 56 3.98 -3.74 -4.55
C ARG A 56 2.48 -3.88 -4.68
N TYR A 57 1.78 -2.76 -4.83
CA TYR A 57 0.39 -2.78 -5.27
C TYR A 57 0.31 -2.85 -6.80
N VAL A 58 -0.52 -3.75 -7.31
CA VAL A 58 -0.76 -3.92 -8.74
C VAL A 58 -2.25 -4.03 -8.98
N ARG A 59 -2.80 -3.20 -9.87
CA ARG A 59 -4.20 -3.30 -10.30
C ARG A 59 -4.35 -4.44 -11.30
N ASP A 60 -5.36 -5.28 -11.13
CA ASP A 60 -5.74 -6.28 -12.12
C ASP A 60 -6.73 -5.69 -13.12
N ASN A 61 -6.26 -5.48 -14.35
CA ASN A 61 -7.13 -4.97 -15.41
C ASN A 61 -8.04 -6.07 -16.00
N ASN A 62 -7.76 -7.34 -15.72
CA ASN A 62 -8.52 -8.49 -16.22
C ASN A 62 -9.52 -9.03 -15.18
N ASP A 63 -9.48 -8.53 -13.94
CA ASP A 63 -10.47 -8.87 -12.93
C ASP A 63 -11.77 -8.11 -13.21
N ALA A 64 -12.91 -8.82 -13.17
CA ALA A 64 -14.23 -8.24 -13.43
C ALA A 64 -14.61 -7.09 -12.50
N PHE A 65 -13.97 -7.01 -11.32
CA PHE A 65 -14.17 -5.96 -10.32
C PHE A 65 -12.95 -5.01 -10.22
N HIS A 66 -12.04 -5.07 -11.21
CA HIS A 66 -10.80 -4.29 -11.28
C HIS A 66 -9.98 -4.31 -9.98
N ARG A 67 -10.02 -5.45 -9.26
CA ARG A 67 -9.36 -5.61 -7.97
C ARG A 67 -7.86 -5.50 -8.12
N GLY A 68 -7.20 -4.93 -7.11
CA GLY A 68 -5.75 -4.99 -7.03
C GLY A 68 -5.25 -6.18 -6.20
N TYR A 69 -3.97 -6.47 -6.38
CA TYR A 69 -3.20 -7.38 -5.55
C TYR A 69 -2.07 -6.65 -4.85
N ILE A 70 -1.75 -7.12 -3.65
CA ILE A 70 -0.50 -6.81 -2.97
C ILE A 70 0.47 -7.94 -3.32
N LEU A 71 1.52 -7.64 -4.09
CA LEU A 71 2.61 -8.56 -4.40
C LEU A 71 3.70 -8.49 -3.33
N PHE A 72 4.23 -9.64 -2.97
CA PHE A 72 5.38 -9.79 -2.09
C PHE A 72 6.56 -10.33 -2.91
N LEU A 73 7.65 -9.59 -2.91
CA LEU A 73 8.81 -9.83 -3.77
C LEU A 73 10.05 -10.16 -2.93
N ASP A 74 10.86 -11.09 -3.42
CA ASP A 74 12.26 -11.32 -3.02
C ASP A 74 13.13 -10.96 -4.24
N GLY A 75 13.76 -9.79 -4.20
CA GLY A 75 14.37 -9.18 -5.39
C GLY A 75 13.35 -8.91 -6.49
N LYS A 76 13.51 -9.55 -7.66
CA LYS A 76 12.59 -9.40 -8.81
C LYS A 76 11.49 -10.46 -8.85
N THR A 77 11.54 -11.45 -7.98
CA THR A 77 10.65 -12.61 -8.02
C THR A 77 9.51 -12.42 -7.03
N SER A 78 8.28 -12.55 -7.50
CA SER A 78 7.12 -12.63 -6.61
C SER A 78 7.06 -14.01 -5.96
N PHE A 79 6.98 -14.05 -4.63
CA PHE A 79 6.78 -15.30 -3.89
C PHE A 79 5.33 -15.47 -3.42
N ALA A 80 4.60 -14.36 -3.26
CA ALA A 80 3.19 -14.37 -2.88
C ALA A 80 2.42 -13.17 -3.40
N SER A 81 1.10 -13.31 -3.51
CA SER A 81 0.20 -12.18 -3.69
C SER A 81 -1.04 -12.31 -2.80
N LEU A 82 -1.53 -11.19 -2.28
CA LEU A 82 -2.81 -11.10 -1.58
C LEU A 82 -3.80 -10.35 -2.47
N LYS A 83 -4.92 -10.98 -2.82
CA LYS A 83 -6.02 -10.30 -3.51
C LYS A 83 -6.76 -9.40 -2.52
N LEU A 84 -6.98 -8.15 -2.89
CA LEU A 84 -7.79 -7.26 -2.07
C LEU A 84 -9.26 -7.70 -2.13
N PRO A 85 -9.94 -7.78 -0.97
CA PRO A 85 -11.37 -8.02 -0.95
C PRO A 85 -12.07 -6.73 -1.40
N LEU A 86 -12.77 -6.74 -2.53
CA LEU A 86 -13.64 -5.63 -2.94
C LEU A 86 -14.94 -6.19 -3.51
N THR A 87 -16.04 -5.58 -3.08
CA THR A 87 -17.43 -5.79 -3.54
C THR A 87 -17.99 -4.58 -4.30
N ASP A 88 -17.32 -3.43 -4.22
CA ASP A 88 -17.75 -2.18 -4.87
C ASP A 88 -16.73 -1.75 -5.93
N ASP A 89 -17.24 -1.22 -7.05
CA ASP A 89 -16.56 -1.07 -8.34
C ASP A 89 -15.35 -0.11 -8.38
N GLU A 90 -14.96 0.52 -7.26
CA GLU A 90 -13.90 1.52 -7.25
C GLU A 90 -12.97 1.44 -6.03
N CYS A 91 -11.70 1.07 -6.25
CA CYS A 91 -10.61 1.29 -5.30
C CYS A 91 -9.93 2.65 -5.59
N LYS A 92 -10.15 3.63 -4.70
CA LYS A 92 -9.62 4.99 -4.79
C LYS A 92 -8.61 5.25 -3.67
N ASN A 93 -7.58 6.04 -3.98
CA ASN A 93 -6.59 6.50 -2.99
C ASN A 93 -5.96 5.35 -2.19
N PHE A 94 -5.61 4.25 -2.86
CA PHE A 94 -4.94 3.14 -2.20
C PHE A 94 -3.61 3.62 -1.61
N SER A 95 -3.43 3.36 -0.32
CA SER A 95 -2.25 3.72 0.44
C SER A 95 -1.73 2.51 1.21
N VAL A 96 -0.40 2.42 1.30
CA VAL A 96 0.26 1.57 2.28
C VAL A 96 0.68 2.48 3.44
N ASP A 97 -0.12 2.52 4.48
CA ASP A 97 0.10 3.46 5.59
C ASP A 97 1.24 3.02 6.50
N SER A 98 1.45 1.71 6.62
CA SER A 98 2.50 1.18 7.49
C SER A 98 2.99 -0.17 7.02
N LEU A 99 4.31 -0.31 6.99
CA LEU A 99 4.99 -1.57 6.73
C LEU A 99 6.11 -1.74 7.75
N MET A 100 5.87 -2.59 8.74
CA MET A 100 6.73 -2.68 9.92
C MET A 100 7.16 -4.12 10.20
N GLN A 101 8.45 -4.30 10.39
CA GLN A 101 8.98 -5.54 10.95
C GLN A 101 8.47 -5.73 12.38
N THR A 102 8.13 -6.98 12.72
CA THR A 102 7.80 -7.41 14.09
C THR A 102 8.83 -8.43 14.57
N LYS A 103 8.77 -8.80 15.86
CA LYS A 103 9.67 -9.83 16.43
C LYS A 103 9.62 -11.17 15.70
N ARG A 104 8.50 -11.50 15.04
CA ARG A 104 8.24 -12.82 14.44
C ARG A 104 7.81 -12.73 12.98
N GLY A 105 8.01 -11.61 12.30
CA GLY A 105 7.57 -11.41 10.91
C GLY A 105 7.40 -9.93 10.60
N PHE A 106 6.25 -9.56 10.05
CA PHE A 106 5.93 -8.15 9.77
C PHE A 106 4.43 -7.90 9.83
N MET A 107 4.10 -6.63 9.75
CA MET A 107 2.75 -6.11 9.74
C MET A 107 2.63 -5.14 8.58
N LEU A 108 1.54 -5.30 7.80
CA LEU A 108 1.21 -4.44 6.69
C LEU A 108 -0.16 -3.81 6.96
N LEU A 109 -0.21 -2.48 6.97
CA LEU A 109 -1.43 -1.69 7.06
C LEU A 109 -1.66 -1.00 5.71
N VAL A 110 -2.84 -1.21 5.15
CA VAL A 110 -3.27 -0.58 3.90
C VAL A 110 -4.62 0.07 4.10
N THR A 111 -4.83 1.18 3.41
CA THR A 111 -6.12 1.86 3.36
C THR A 111 -6.50 2.22 1.94
N TRP A 112 -7.79 2.33 1.70
CA TRP A 112 -8.33 2.87 0.46
C TRP A 112 -9.75 3.36 0.70
N GLY A 113 -10.23 4.26 -0.17
CA GLY A 113 -11.64 4.60 -0.27
C GLY A 113 -12.31 3.79 -1.38
N GLY A 114 -13.60 3.50 -1.23
CA GLY A 114 -14.40 2.86 -2.27
C GLY A 114 -15.89 2.98 -1.99
N GLY A 115 -16.68 3.32 -3.01
CA GLY A 115 -18.08 3.68 -2.83
C GLY A 115 -18.24 4.75 -1.74
N LYS A 116 -19.00 4.41 -0.69
CA LYS A 116 -19.27 5.27 0.48
C LYS A 116 -18.44 4.93 1.72
N TYR A 117 -17.41 4.08 1.59
CA TYR A 117 -16.64 3.59 2.71
C TYR A 117 -15.14 3.92 2.61
N LEU A 118 -14.51 4.04 3.77
CA LEU A 118 -13.06 3.94 3.96
C LEU A 118 -12.73 2.56 4.52
N TYR A 119 -11.82 1.87 3.85
CA TYR A 119 -11.37 0.54 4.19
C TYR A 119 -9.98 0.62 4.82
N THR A 120 -9.76 -0.16 5.88
CA THR A 120 -8.46 -0.34 6.51
C THR A 120 -8.21 -1.81 6.73
N LEU A 121 -7.16 -2.36 6.13
CA LEU A 121 -6.76 -3.75 6.34
C LEU A 121 -5.38 -3.82 6.97
N LYS A 122 -5.30 -4.58 8.05
CA LYS A 122 -4.06 -4.87 8.76
C LYS A 122 -3.76 -6.36 8.66
N TYR A 123 -2.74 -6.69 7.90
CA TYR A 123 -2.21 -8.04 7.77
C TYR A 123 -1.11 -8.26 8.80
N ILE A 124 -1.22 -9.35 9.55
CA ILE A 124 -0.19 -9.81 10.48
C ILE A 124 0.42 -11.07 9.90
N VAL A 125 1.69 -10.96 9.51
CA VAL A 125 2.45 -12.04 8.86
C VAL A 125 3.54 -12.52 9.80
N ARG A 126 3.66 -13.84 9.94
CA ARG A 126 4.68 -14.50 10.73
C ARG A 126 5.67 -15.23 9.84
N TYR A 127 6.92 -15.27 10.26
CA TYR A 127 7.97 -16.05 9.63
C TYR A 127 8.29 -17.25 10.51
N ARG A 128 8.21 -18.45 9.94
CA ARG A 128 8.45 -19.73 10.63
C ARG A 128 9.01 -20.72 9.62
N GLN A 129 9.96 -21.57 10.04
CA GLN A 129 10.46 -22.66 9.19
C GLN A 129 10.89 -22.20 7.78
N ALA A 130 11.57 -21.05 7.71
CA ALA A 130 12.01 -20.41 6.47
C ALA A 130 10.91 -19.86 5.52
N SER A 131 9.64 -19.86 5.92
CA SER A 131 8.50 -19.38 5.13
C SER A 131 7.70 -18.28 5.84
N PHE A 132 7.00 -17.44 5.06
CA PHE A 132 6.02 -16.49 5.57
C PHE A 132 4.63 -17.12 5.65
N PHE A 133 3.89 -16.76 6.69
CA PHE A 133 2.54 -17.24 6.94
C PHE A 133 1.63 -16.08 7.34
N LEU A 134 0.48 -15.97 6.71
CA LEU A 134 -0.58 -15.07 7.13
C LEU A 134 -1.25 -15.62 8.40
N ASP A 135 -1.10 -14.90 9.51
CA ASP A 135 -1.56 -15.33 10.84
C ASP A 135 -2.95 -14.77 11.15
N SER A 136 -3.17 -13.49 10.86
CA SER A 136 -4.46 -12.84 11.07
C SER A 136 -4.62 -11.58 10.22
N ILE A 137 -5.87 -11.20 10.03
CA ILE A 137 -6.30 -10.00 9.32
C ILE A 137 -7.27 -9.25 10.22
N ILE A 138 -7.07 -7.93 10.32
CA ILE A 138 -8.01 -7.03 10.96
C ILE A 138 -8.52 -6.09 9.87
N THR A 139 -9.83 -6.11 9.67
CA THR A 139 -10.52 -5.29 8.68
C THR A 139 -11.31 -4.22 9.43
N GLN A 140 -11.20 -2.96 9.01
CA GLN A 140 -12.06 -1.88 9.47
C GLN A 140 -12.75 -1.27 8.27
N LEU A 141 -14.06 -1.09 8.40
CA LEU A 141 -14.92 -0.41 7.44
C LEU A 141 -15.48 0.81 8.15
N TYR A 142 -15.26 2.00 7.60
CA TYR A 142 -15.83 3.25 8.11
C TYR A 142 -16.74 3.87 7.05
N GLU A 143 -17.98 4.17 7.41
CA GLU A 143 -18.98 4.87 6.58
C GLU A 143 -19.05 6.33 7.07
N PRO A 144 -18.34 7.28 6.42
CA PRO A 144 -18.21 8.65 6.93
C PRO A 144 -19.54 9.36 7.09
N GLU A 145 -20.46 9.18 6.13
CA GLU A 145 -21.78 9.83 6.13
C GLU A 145 -22.63 9.46 7.35
N LYS A 146 -22.45 8.25 7.89
CA LYS A 146 -23.19 7.77 9.05
C LYS A 146 -22.37 7.76 10.34
N GLY A 147 -21.08 8.13 10.25
CA GLY A 147 -20.13 7.98 11.35
C GLY A 147 -20.00 6.55 11.87
N ARG A 148 -20.34 5.53 11.07
CA ARG A 148 -20.38 4.12 11.50
C ARG A 148 -19.06 3.44 11.22
N LYS A 149 -18.60 2.61 12.16
CA LYS A 149 -17.40 1.79 12.03
C LYS A 149 -17.69 0.33 12.36
N LYS A 150 -17.40 -0.57 11.43
CA LYS A 150 -17.39 -2.03 11.65
C LYS A 150 -15.93 -2.48 11.70
N THR A 151 -15.55 -3.28 12.70
CA THR A 151 -14.23 -3.92 12.73
C THR A 151 -14.42 -5.43 12.80
N THR A 152 -13.75 -6.14 11.90
CA THR A 152 -13.77 -7.60 11.82
C THR A 152 -12.36 -8.13 12.07
N TYR A 153 -12.26 -9.19 12.86
CA TYR A 153 -11.01 -9.87 13.18
C TYR A 153 -11.07 -11.30 12.66
N LYS A 154 -10.20 -11.64 11.70
CA LYS A 154 -10.07 -13.01 11.18
C LYS A 154 -8.69 -13.55 11.53
N ARG A 155 -8.64 -14.48 12.48
CA ARG A 155 -7.44 -15.30 12.72
C ARG A 155 -7.51 -16.55 11.88
N MET A 156 -6.42 -16.88 11.20
CA MET A 156 -6.37 -18.09 10.38
C MET A 156 -6.36 -19.32 11.29
N LYS A 157 -7.29 -20.27 11.09
CA LYS A 157 -7.38 -21.51 11.90
C LYS A 157 -6.05 -22.28 11.88
N ARG A 158 -5.39 -22.29 10.73
CA ARG A 158 -3.98 -22.65 10.55
C ARG A 158 -3.31 -21.51 9.81
N PRO A 159 -2.11 -21.05 10.21
CA PRO A 159 -1.40 -20.00 9.47
C PRO A 159 -1.28 -20.39 8.00
N LEU A 160 -1.67 -19.48 7.10
CA LEU A 160 -1.69 -19.75 5.67
C LEU A 160 -0.33 -19.41 5.08
N GLU A 161 0.39 -20.40 4.55
CA GLU A 161 1.68 -20.17 3.92
C GLU A 161 1.53 -19.19 2.74
N MET A 162 2.37 -18.16 2.72
CA MET A 162 2.42 -17.15 1.68
C MET A 162 3.26 -17.67 0.52
N LYS A 163 2.67 -18.57 -0.27
CA LYS A 163 3.24 -19.09 -1.51
C LYS A 163 2.20 -19.01 -2.62
N GLY A 164 2.49 -18.24 -3.67
CA GLY A 164 1.57 -18.02 -4.78
C GLY A 164 0.43 -17.04 -4.45
N MET A 165 -0.70 -17.17 -5.16
CA MET A 165 -1.83 -16.25 -5.00
C MET A 165 -2.76 -16.69 -3.88
N ILE A 166 -3.04 -15.78 -2.96
CA ILE A 166 -4.01 -15.94 -1.87
C ILE A 166 -5.19 -15.03 -2.17
N ALA A 167 -6.32 -15.66 -2.52
CA ALA A 167 -7.60 -14.97 -2.56
C ALA A 167 -8.16 -14.87 -1.13
N LEU A 168 -8.67 -13.70 -0.77
CA LEU A 168 -9.33 -13.48 0.52
C LEU A 168 -10.82 -13.17 0.33
N PRO A 169 -11.61 -14.10 -0.27
CA PRO A 169 -12.99 -13.83 -0.67
C PRO A 169 -13.92 -13.54 0.52
N GLU A 170 -13.61 -14.03 1.72
CA GLU A 170 -14.50 -14.07 2.89
C GLU A 170 -14.08 -13.08 4.01
N LEU A 171 -13.69 -11.84 3.68
CA LEU A 171 -13.27 -10.86 4.69
C LEU A 171 -14.23 -9.70 4.92
N LEU A 172 -15.30 -9.61 4.12
CA LEU A 172 -16.24 -8.48 4.14
C LEU A 172 -17.68 -8.85 4.48
N ASP A 173 -17.98 -10.14 4.73
CA ASP A 173 -19.28 -10.56 5.26
C ASP A 173 -19.56 -9.96 6.67
#